data_AF-A0A3B4E1A6-F1
#
_entry.id   AF-A0A3B4E1A6-F1
#
_cell.length_a   1.000
_cell.length_b   1.000
_cell.length_c   1.000
_cell.angle_alpha   90.00
_cell.angle_beta   90.00
_cell.angle_gamma   90.00
#
_symmetry.space_group_name_H-M   'P 1'
#
loop_
_entity.id
_entity.type
_entity.pdbx_description
1 polymer ?
#
loop_
_entity_poly.entity_id
_entity_poly.type
_entity_poly.pdbx_seq_one_letter_code
_entity_poly.pdbx_strand_id
1 'polypeptide(L)'
;MTGQTDRKWRTATGADLKRMCPQQRARHLAYAEPSKEAKGWMAASKQRVRARLAQERTASEKNPQHGLDSKLHQDVLVGQLKADEARNRIRRMRLQYQNVRAQEINLMISCQPSAQSAVRLELLLSAQERKMNSTDSLDQLQKEAELNARLWCVESLRKA
;
A
#
# COMPACT_ATOMS: atom_id res chain seq x y z
N MET A 1 39.37 45.63 -10.99
CA MET A 1 38.15 44.80 -10.88
C MET A 1 37.47 44.78 -12.23
N THR A 2 37.49 43.66 -12.95
CA THR A 2 36.85 43.55 -14.27
C THR A 2 36.34 42.13 -14.49
N GLY A 3 35.01 42.02 -14.53
CA GLY A 3 34.27 41.20 -15.48
C GLY A 3 34.37 39.69 -15.38
N GLN A 4 33.43 39.10 -14.63
CA GLN A 4 32.73 37.84 -14.90
C GLN A 4 33.12 37.10 -16.20
N THR A 5 33.76 35.94 -16.07
CA THR A 5 33.77 34.91 -17.12
C THR A 5 32.64 33.92 -16.87
N ASP A 6 31.39 34.31 -17.17
CA ASP A 6 30.28 33.36 -17.33
C ASP A 6 30.45 32.61 -18.67
N ARG A 7 31.47 31.74 -18.72
CA ARG A 7 31.78 30.95 -19.91
C ARG A 7 30.98 29.65 -19.93
N LYS A 8 29.91 29.67 -20.72
CA LYS A 8 29.61 28.64 -21.73
C LYS A 8 29.44 27.20 -21.22
N TRP A 9 28.51 26.98 -20.29
CA TRP A 9 28.02 25.63 -19.96
C TRP A 9 27.33 24.90 -21.13
N ARG A 10 27.05 25.57 -22.25
CA ARG A 10 26.21 25.01 -23.33
C ARG A 10 26.92 24.06 -24.27
N THR A 11 28.25 24.09 -24.40
CA THR A 11 28.96 23.22 -25.35
C THR A 11 30.42 23.00 -24.95
N ALA A 12 30.68 22.07 -24.03
CA ALA A 12 32.02 21.54 -23.84
C ALA A 12 32.42 20.73 -25.09
N THR A 13 33.58 21.04 -25.67
CA THR A 13 34.10 20.34 -26.85
C THR A 13 34.59 18.95 -26.44
N GLY A 14 34.70 18.00 -27.38
CA GLY A 14 35.22 16.66 -27.09
C GLY A 14 36.61 16.64 -26.42
N ALA A 15 37.44 17.66 -26.69
CA ALA A 15 38.72 17.86 -26.00
C ALA A 15 38.54 18.32 -24.54
N ASP A 16 37.56 19.16 -24.26
CA ASP A 16 37.24 19.65 -22.91
C ASP A 16 36.68 18.52 -22.03
N LEU A 17 35.82 17.66 -22.60
CA LEU A 17 35.28 16.48 -21.92
C LEU A 17 36.35 15.45 -21.55
N LYS A 18 37.45 15.37 -22.32
CA LYS A 18 38.59 14.50 -22.02
C LYS A 18 39.49 15.05 -20.91
N ARG A 19 39.47 16.37 -20.68
CA ARG A 19 40.23 17.07 -19.63
C ARG A 19 39.50 17.08 -18.28
N MET A 20 38.18 16.86 -18.28
CA MET A 20 37.38 16.78 -17.06
C MET A 20 37.65 15.50 -16.27
N CYS A 21 37.55 15.59 -14.94
CA CYS A 21 37.53 14.38 -14.13
C CYS A 21 36.26 13.54 -14.43
N PRO A 22 36.28 12.22 -14.19
CA PRO A 22 35.14 11.34 -14.50
C PRO A 22 33.80 11.82 -13.92
N GLN A 23 33.80 12.36 -12.69
CA GLN A 23 32.58 12.85 -12.05
C GLN A 23 32.03 14.12 -12.71
N GLN A 24 32.90 15.05 -13.12
CA GLN A 24 32.50 16.26 -13.84
C GLN A 24 31.96 15.93 -15.23
N ARG A 25 32.60 14.99 -15.93
CA ARG A 25 32.15 14.51 -17.25
C ARG A 25 30.79 13.84 -17.16
N ALA A 26 30.56 12.99 -16.15
CA ALA A 26 29.27 12.35 -15.92
C ALA A 26 28.17 13.39 -15.66
N ARG A 27 28.43 14.38 -14.78
CA ARG A 27 27.49 15.48 -14.53
C ARG A 27 27.19 16.27 -15.80
N HIS A 28 28.20 16.60 -16.60
CA HIS A 28 27.99 17.31 -17.85
C HIS A 28 27.14 16.51 -18.83
N LEU A 29 27.44 15.22 -19.05
CA LEU A 29 26.68 14.38 -19.99
C LEU A 29 25.23 14.13 -19.55
N ALA A 30 24.95 14.11 -18.24
CA ALA A 30 23.60 13.94 -17.72
C ALA A 30 22.65 15.10 -18.07
N TYR A 31 23.19 16.32 -18.17
CA TYR A 31 22.40 17.54 -18.45
C TYR A 31 22.66 18.13 -19.84
N ALA A 32 23.61 17.57 -20.59
CA ALA A 32 23.87 17.99 -21.96
C ALA A 32 22.70 17.64 -22.87
N GLU A 33 22.43 18.51 -23.85
CA GLU A 33 21.41 18.21 -24.83
C GLU A 33 21.78 16.96 -25.65
N PRO A 34 20.83 16.03 -25.86
CA PRO A 34 21.08 14.85 -26.67
C PRO A 34 21.48 15.21 -28.11
N SER A 35 22.27 14.36 -28.76
CA SER A 35 22.65 14.56 -30.17
C SER A 35 21.42 14.61 -31.08
N LYS A 36 21.57 15.20 -32.28
CA LYS A 36 20.48 15.30 -33.26
C LYS A 36 19.86 13.93 -33.60
N GLU A 37 20.69 12.90 -33.70
CA GLU A 37 20.26 11.52 -33.91
C GLU A 37 19.48 10.98 -32.70
N ALA A 38 20.01 11.16 -31.49
CA ALA A 38 19.33 10.74 -30.25
C ALA A 38 17.95 11.42 -30.10
N LYS A 39 17.86 12.72 -30.42
CA LYS A 39 16.58 13.45 -30.48
C LYS A 39 15.62 12.83 -31.50
N GLY A 40 16.12 12.40 -32.65
CA GLY A 40 15.35 11.66 -33.66
C GLY A 40 14.81 10.32 -33.15
N TRP A 41 15.65 9.51 -32.50
CA TRP A 41 15.23 8.25 -31.88
C TRP A 41 14.20 8.45 -30.77
N MET A 42 14.39 9.47 -29.92
CA MET A 42 13.43 9.84 -28.87
C MET A 42 12.09 10.27 -29.46
N ALA A 43 12.09 11.07 -30.53
CA ALA A 43 10.88 11.50 -31.21
C ALA A 43 10.14 10.32 -31.84
N ALA A 44 10.85 9.44 -32.53
CA ALA A 44 10.29 8.22 -33.14
C ALA A 44 9.71 7.28 -32.07
N SER A 45 10.41 7.10 -30.94
CA SER A 45 9.90 6.31 -29.80
C SER A 45 8.62 6.92 -29.22
N LYS A 46 8.63 8.23 -28.97
CA LYS A 46 7.46 8.97 -28.47
C LYS A 46 6.27 8.90 -29.42
N GLN A 47 6.52 8.95 -30.74
CA GLN A 47 5.50 8.79 -31.76
C GLN A 47 4.89 7.38 -31.74
N ARG A 48 5.71 6.32 -31.63
CA ARG A 48 5.22 4.94 -31.51
C ARG A 48 4.32 4.76 -30.28
N VAL A 49 4.75 5.26 -29.12
CA VAL A 49 3.96 5.17 -27.88
C VAL A 49 2.63 5.92 -28.03
N ARG A 50 2.66 7.12 -28.61
CA ARG A 50 1.44 7.91 -28.87
C ARG A 50 0.49 7.22 -29.85
N ALA A 51 1.02 6.64 -30.92
CA ALA A 51 0.21 5.90 -31.90
C ALA A 51 -0.47 4.69 -31.26
N ARG A 52 0.24 3.93 -30.44
CA ARG A 52 -0.32 2.81 -29.67
C ARG A 52 -1.43 3.27 -28.72
N LEU A 53 -1.18 4.33 -27.95
CA LEU A 53 -2.17 4.87 -27.01
C LEU A 53 -3.42 5.40 -27.74
N ALA A 54 -3.25 6.00 -28.93
CA ALA A 54 -4.37 6.43 -29.76
C ALA A 54 -5.18 5.23 -30.28
N GLN A 55 -4.51 4.15 -30.70
CA GLN A 55 -5.19 2.92 -31.10
C GLN A 55 -5.98 2.30 -29.95
N GLU A 56 -5.40 2.20 -28.75
CA GLU A 56 -6.07 1.70 -27.54
C GLU A 56 -7.31 2.53 -27.20
N ARG A 57 -7.24 3.87 -27.31
CA ARG A 57 -8.39 4.76 -27.13
C ARG A 57 -9.49 4.51 -28.16
N THR A 58 -9.15 4.45 -29.45
CA THR A 58 -10.14 4.17 -30.50
C THR A 58 -10.75 2.77 -30.39
N ALA A 59 -9.99 1.79 -29.88
CA ALA A 59 -10.52 0.45 -29.60
C ALA A 59 -11.50 0.46 -28.42
N SER A 60 -11.20 1.24 -27.38
CA SER A 60 -12.09 1.43 -26.22
C SER A 60 -13.38 2.20 -26.60
N GLU A 61 -13.30 3.15 -27.53
CA GLU A 61 -14.47 3.93 -27.99
C GLU A 61 -15.44 3.11 -28.85
N LYS A 62 -14.97 2.05 -29.50
CA LYS A 62 -15.81 1.15 -30.31
C LYS A 62 -16.77 0.29 -29.49
N ASN A 63 -16.59 0.21 -28.17
CA ASN A 63 -17.54 -0.48 -27.29
C ASN A 63 -17.83 0.34 -26.00
N PRO A 64 -18.65 1.40 -26.10
CA PRO A 64 -18.94 2.31 -24.99
C PRO A 64 -19.55 1.63 -23.77
N GLN A 65 -20.34 0.56 -23.98
CA GLN A 65 -20.97 -0.22 -22.92
C GLN A 65 -19.92 -0.91 -22.04
N HIS A 66 -18.89 -1.51 -22.64
CA HIS A 66 -17.81 -2.17 -21.90
C HIS A 66 -17.03 -1.21 -20.97
N GLY A 67 -16.89 0.06 -21.35
CA GLY A 67 -16.24 1.07 -20.51
C GLY A 67 -17.10 1.50 -19.31
N LEU A 68 -18.42 1.61 -19.50
CA LEU A 68 -19.36 1.95 -18.44
C LEU A 68 -19.52 0.79 -17.45
N ASP A 69 -19.68 -0.43 -17.95
CA ASP A 69 -19.80 -1.64 -17.13
C ASP A 69 -18.53 -1.88 -16.31
N SER A 70 -17.35 -1.65 -16.90
CA SER A 70 -16.08 -1.73 -16.17
C SER A 70 -15.96 -0.67 -15.06
N LYS A 71 -16.46 0.54 -15.29
CA LYS A 71 -16.43 1.61 -14.29
C LYS A 71 -17.42 1.36 -13.16
N LEU A 72 -18.64 0.91 -13.48
CA LEU A 72 -19.63 0.51 -12.48
C LEU A 72 -19.12 -0.66 -11.63
N HIS A 73 -18.49 -1.66 -12.26
CA HIS A 73 -17.88 -2.77 -11.53
C HIS A 73 -16.76 -2.29 -10.61
N GLN A 74 -15.91 -1.36 -11.08
CA GLN A 74 -14.88 -0.74 -10.27
C GLN A 74 -15.46 0.04 -9.08
N ASP A 75 -16.51 0.83 -9.29
CA ASP A 75 -17.16 1.62 -8.25
C ASP A 75 -17.82 0.71 -7.19
N VAL A 76 -18.45 -0.39 -7.61
CA VAL A 76 -18.99 -1.41 -6.70
C VAL A 76 -17.88 -2.04 -5.86
N LEU A 77 -16.77 -2.45 -6.50
CA LEU A 77 -15.63 -3.04 -5.80
C LEU A 77 -15.01 -2.05 -4.80
N VAL A 78 -14.84 -0.79 -5.21
CA VAL A 78 -14.35 0.28 -4.32
C VAL A 78 -15.31 0.49 -3.15
N GLY A 79 -16.62 0.43 -3.38
CA GLY A 79 -17.64 0.52 -2.33
C GLY A 79 -17.54 -0.62 -1.32
N GLN A 80 -17.39 -1.86 -1.80
CA GLN A 80 -17.20 -3.04 -0.96
C GLN A 80 -15.92 -2.94 -0.12
N LEU A 81 -14.80 -2.61 -0.76
CA LEU A 81 -13.50 -2.45 -0.07
C LEU A 81 -13.55 -1.37 1.01
N LYS A 82 -14.21 -0.22 0.73
CA LYS A 82 -14.40 0.84 1.72
C LYS A 82 -15.27 0.39 2.90
N ALA A 83 -16.33 -0.37 2.62
CA ALA A 83 -17.19 -0.91 3.67
C ALA A 83 -16.42 -1.88 4.57
N ASP A 84 -15.63 -2.77 3.99
CA ASP A 84 -14.80 -3.72 4.74
C ASP A 84 -13.67 -3.02 5.51
N GLU A 85 -13.06 -1.98 4.95
CA GLU A 85 -12.08 -1.15 5.65
C GLU A 85 -12.70 -0.47 6.89
N ALA A 86 -13.89 0.11 6.73
CA ALA A 86 -14.60 0.77 7.84
C ALA A 86 -14.93 -0.23 8.97
N ARG A 87 -15.42 -1.43 8.61
CA ARG A 87 -15.67 -2.51 9.57
C ARG A 87 -14.38 -2.94 10.27
N ASN A 88 -13.30 -3.15 9.52
CA ASN A 88 -12.00 -3.50 10.07
C ASN A 88 -11.43 -2.42 10.99
N ARG A 89 -11.69 -1.14 10.71
CA ARG A 89 -11.32 -0.04 11.62
C ARG A 89 -12.08 -0.12 12.93
N ILE A 90 -13.40 -0.35 12.90
CA ILE A 90 -14.22 -0.52 14.11
C ILE A 90 -13.76 -1.73 14.92
N ARG A 91 -13.50 -2.86 14.26
CA ARG A 91 -12.99 -4.09 14.91
C ARG A 91 -11.66 -3.83 15.60
N ARG A 92 -10.70 -3.21 14.90
CA ARG A 92 -9.39 -2.85 15.48
C ARG A 92 -9.53 -1.93 16.69
N MET A 93 -10.37 -0.90 16.59
CA MET A 93 -10.62 0.02 17.71
C MET A 93 -11.22 -0.69 18.93
N ARG A 94 -12.19 -1.60 18.71
CA ARG A 94 -12.77 -2.41 19.79
C ARG A 94 -11.71 -3.30 20.44
N LEU A 95 -10.90 -3.98 19.65
CA LEU A 95 -9.83 -4.85 20.16
C LEU A 95 -8.79 -4.04 20.95
N GLN A 96 -8.38 -2.88 20.44
CA GLN A 96 -7.46 -1.98 21.14
C GLN A 96 -8.05 -1.50 22.47
N TYR A 97 -9.31 -1.10 22.49
CA TYR A 97 -9.99 -0.70 23.73
C TYR A 97 -10.00 -1.84 24.75
N GLN A 98 -10.31 -3.07 24.33
CA GLN A 98 -10.29 -4.23 25.21
C GLN A 98 -8.88 -4.50 25.75
N ASN A 99 -7.86 -4.44 24.90
CA ASN A 99 -6.47 -4.66 25.29
C ASN A 99 -6.00 -3.61 26.30
N VAL A 100 -6.23 -2.32 26.02
CA VAL A 100 -5.84 -1.22 26.93
C VAL A 100 -6.57 -1.33 28.25
N ARG A 101 -7.88 -1.59 28.23
CA ARG A 101 -8.68 -1.76 29.45
C ARG A 101 -8.18 -2.95 30.28
N ALA A 102 -7.85 -4.07 29.65
CA ALA A 102 -7.33 -5.24 30.35
C ALA A 102 -5.97 -4.93 31.00
N GLN A 103 -5.08 -4.24 30.28
CA GLN A 103 -3.79 -3.78 30.81
C GLN A 103 -3.96 -2.85 32.01
N GLU A 104 -4.91 -1.90 31.94
CA GLU A 104 -5.20 -0.98 33.04
C GLU A 104 -5.71 -1.70 34.28
N ILE A 105 -6.66 -2.63 34.13
CA ILE A 105 -7.16 -3.44 35.25
C ILE A 105 -6.05 -4.29 35.85
N ASN A 106 -5.20 -4.91 35.02
CA ASN A 106 -4.04 -5.68 35.50
C ASN A 106 -3.05 -4.82 36.28
N LEU A 107 -2.81 -3.57 35.83
CA LEU A 107 -2.01 -2.61 36.58
C LEU A 107 -2.67 -2.30 37.92
N MET A 108 -3.97 -2.02 37.96
CA MET A 108 -4.70 -1.77 39.20
C MET A 108 -4.58 -2.95 40.17
N ILE A 109 -4.72 -4.20 39.68
CA ILE A 109 -4.56 -5.44 40.45
C ILE A 109 -3.17 -5.50 41.08
N SER A 110 -2.12 -5.20 40.31
CA SER A 110 -0.73 -5.25 40.79
C SER A 110 -0.43 -4.26 41.92
N CYS A 111 -1.18 -3.16 41.97
CA CYS A 111 -1.05 -2.13 43.00
C CYS A 111 -1.95 -2.36 44.23
N GLN A 112 -2.74 -3.44 44.28
CA GLN A 112 -3.64 -3.66 45.41
C GLN A 112 -2.90 -4.14 46.67
N PRO A 113 -3.20 -3.58 47.84
CA PRO A 113 -2.57 -3.99 49.10
C PRO A 113 -3.13 -5.30 49.66
N SER A 114 -4.30 -5.76 49.21
CA SER A 114 -4.94 -6.99 49.68
C SER A 114 -5.35 -7.89 48.53
N ALA A 115 -5.15 -9.20 48.70
CA ALA A 115 -5.52 -10.22 47.72
C ALA A 115 -7.04 -10.20 47.43
N GLN A 116 -7.87 -9.92 48.44
CA GLN A 116 -9.32 -9.81 48.26
C GLN A 116 -9.71 -8.64 47.35
N SER A 117 -9.01 -7.51 47.43
CA SER A 117 -9.25 -6.37 46.52
C SER A 117 -8.81 -6.68 45.09
N ALA A 118 -7.65 -7.33 44.94
CA ALA A 118 -7.16 -7.82 43.65
C ALA A 118 -8.15 -8.77 42.95
N VAL A 119 -8.65 -9.78 43.68
CA VAL A 119 -9.63 -10.75 43.15
C VAL A 119 -10.94 -10.06 42.73
N ARG A 120 -11.40 -9.04 43.47
CA ARG A 120 -12.59 -8.27 43.07
C ARG A 120 -12.40 -7.53 41.73
N LEU A 121 -11.20 -7.01 41.48
CA LEU A 121 -10.86 -6.35 40.22
C LEU A 121 -10.73 -7.36 39.07
N GLU A 122 -10.22 -8.56 39.33
CA GLU A 122 -10.11 -9.64 38.34
C GLU A 122 -11.48 -10.07 37.77
N LEU A 123 -12.55 -9.99 38.56
CA LEU A 123 -13.92 -10.24 38.10
C LEU A 123 -14.36 -9.29 36.97
N LEU A 124 -13.76 -8.09 36.86
CA LEU A 124 -14.06 -7.13 35.80
C LEU A 124 -13.48 -7.55 34.44
N LEU A 125 -12.46 -8.43 34.42
CA LEU A 125 -11.88 -9.00 33.20
C LEU A 125 -12.73 -10.17 32.67
N SER A 126 -13.07 -11.12 33.55
CA SER A 126 -13.71 -12.40 33.17
C SER A 126 -15.17 -12.28 32.73
N ALA A 127 -15.87 -11.21 33.12
CA ALA A 127 -17.28 -11.00 32.74
C ALA A 127 -17.47 -10.71 31.23
N GLN A 128 -16.40 -10.31 30.52
CA GLN A 128 -16.54 -9.73 29.19
C GLN A 128 -16.18 -10.68 28.04
N GLU A 129 -15.27 -11.62 28.25
CA GLU A 129 -14.90 -12.64 27.24
C GLU A 129 -16.11 -13.48 26.81
N ARG A 130 -17.09 -13.68 27.69
CA ARG A 130 -18.31 -14.45 27.40
C ARG A 130 -19.34 -13.72 26.54
N LYS A 131 -19.36 -12.39 26.52
CA LYS A 131 -20.39 -11.60 25.79
C LYS A 131 -19.96 -11.17 24.39
N MET A 132 -18.67 -11.25 24.06
CA MET A 132 -18.16 -10.72 22.80
C MET A 132 -18.30 -11.67 21.60
N ASN A 133 -18.77 -12.91 21.84
CA ASN A 133 -18.79 -13.98 20.84
C ASN A 133 -20.09 -14.08 20.00
N SER A 134 -21.09 -13.21 20.18
CA SER A 134 -22.46 -13.53 19.73
C SER A 134 -23.13 -12.57 18.74
N THR A 135 -22.44 -11.56 18.17
CA THR A 135 -23.13 -10.60 17.28
C THR A 135 -22.40 -10.21 16.01
N ASP A 136 -21.15 -10.63 15.81
CA ASP A 136 -20.43 -10.33 14.58
C ASP A 136 -20.53 -11.54 13.64
N SER A 137 -21.44 -11.46 12.67
CA SER A 137 -21.66 -12.52 11.66
C SER A 137 -20.43 -12.78 10.79
N LEU A 138 -19.51 -11.81 10.68
CA LEU A 138 -18.21 -12.01 10.01
C LEU A 138 -17.28 -12.90 10.84
N ASP A 139 -17.35 -12.83 12.17
CA ASP A 139 -16.54 -13.66 13.06
C ASP A 139 -16.97 -15.13 13.00
N GLN A 140 -18.24 -15.41 12.69
CA GLN A 140 -18.73 -16.78 12.42
C GLN A 140 -18.17 -17.32 11.11
N LEU A 141 -18.29 -16.58 10.00
CA LEU A 141 -17.76 -17.00 8.70
C LEU A 141 -16.23 -17.16 8.73
N GLN A 142 -15.52 -16.30 9.45
CA GLN A 142 -14.07 -16.40 9.59
C GLN A 142 -13.67 -17.59 10.47
N LYS A 143 -14.38 -17.86 11.56
CA LYS A 143 -14.19 -19.09 12.37
C LYS A 143 -14.49 -20.35 11.57
N GLU A 144 -15.54 -20.34 10.74
CA GLU A 144 -15.88 -21.44 9.84
C GLU A 144 -14.79 -21.65 8.78
N ALA A 145 -14.26 -20.59 8.18
CA ALA A 145 -13.15 -20.67 7.24
C ALA A 145 -11.88 -21.21 7.90
N GLU A 146 -11.55 -20.76 9.11
CA GLU A 146 -10.40 -21.25 9.88
C GLU A 146 -10.58 -22.72 10.32
N LEU A 147 -11.78 -23.12 10.72
CA LEU A 147 -12.13 -24.52 11.02
C LEU A 147 -12.03 -25.39 9.78
N ASN A 148 -12.54 -24.94 8.64
CA ASN A 148 -12.45 -25.65 7.36
C ASN A 148 -10.99 -25.77 6.90
N ALA A 149 -10.18 -24.73 7.05
CA ALA A 149 -8.76 -24.76 6.73
C ALA A 149 -7.99 -25.74 7.65
N ARG A 150 -8.33 -25.80 8.94
CA ARG A 150 -7.77 -26.77 9.89
C ARG A 150 -8.19 -28.19 9.56
N LEU A 151 -9.47 -28.42 9.24
CA LEU A 151 -9.97 -29.72 8.80
C LEU A 151 -9.28 -30.17 7.53
N TRP A 152 -9.11 -29.29 6.55
CA TRP A 152 -8.40 -29.59 5.30
C TRP A 152 -6.92 -29.93 5.55
N CYS A 153 -6.27 -29.22 6.47
CA CYS A 153 -4.88 -29.50 6.86
C CYS A 153 -4.76 -30.87 7.57
N VAL A 154 -5.69 -31.20 8.46
CA VAL A 154 -5.74 -32.51 9.13
C VAL A 154 -6.03 -33.64 8.13
N GLU A 155 -6.96 -33.44 7.20
CA GLU A 155 -7.23 -34.41 6.13
C GLU A 155 -6.05 -34.60 5.18
N SER A 156 -5.31 -33.53 4.88
CA SER A 156 -4.11 -33.59 4.06
C SER A 156 -2.97 -34.35 4.74
N LEU A 157 -2.80 -34.17 6.05
CA LEU A 157 -1.82 -34.92 6.85
C LEU A 157 -2.21 -36.40 7.04
N ARG A 158 -3.50 -36.74 6.94
CA ARG A 158 -3.99 -38.12 7.06
C ARG A 158 -3.86 -38.93 5.76
N LYS A 159 -3.63 -38.24 4.63
CA LYS A 159 -3.46 -38.82 3.29
C LYS A 159 -1.99 -38.90 2.85
N ALA A 160 -1.06 -38.39 3.64
CA ALA A 160 0.39 -38.53 3.48
C ALA A 160 0.90 -39.72 4.32
#